data_AF-A0A2M6GJI3-F1
#
_entry.id   AF-A0A2M6GJI3-F1
#
_cell.length_a   1.000
_cell.length_b   1.000
_cell.length_c   1.000
_cell.angle_alpha   90.00
_cell.angle_beta   90.00
_cell.angle_gamma   90.00
#
_symmetry.space_group_name_H-M   'P 1'
#
loop_
_entity.id
_entity.type
_entity.pdbx_description
1 polymer ?
#
loop_
_entity_poly.entity_id
_entity_poly.type
_entity_poly.pdbx_seq_one_letter_code
_entity_poly.pdbx_strand_id
1 'polypeptide(L)'
;MLPGSWLLLYNKNSYQKTGKAFSCHVSGSAGFNLLTYMMRHYFSLCILILTVLFFPSCAGYKVYYSNEAARWKADVPPDSSNLAYSVYLIGDVGAPNRDPLEPSLKLLQSQMQVADENSATIFLGDNIYSYGLTEPGSIGRKTDEERINTQLDLFKN
;
A
#
# COMPACT_ATOMS: atom_id res chain seq x y z
N MET A 1 -18.42 -20.36 11.47
CA MET A 1 -19.13 -21.21 12.46
C MET A 1 -19.81 -20.30 13.48
N LEU A 2 -21.12 -20.07 13.31
CA LEU A 2 -22.07 -19.86 14.42
C LEU A 2 -22.56 -21.28 14.80
N PRO A 3 -23.07 -21.59 16.01
CA PRO A 3 -24.31 -20.99 16.52
C PRO A 3 -24.50 -20.97 18.05
N GLY A 4 -25.58 -20.34 18.51
CA GLY A 4 -26.04 -20.45 19.90
C GLY A 4 -27.30 -19.63 20.17
N SER A 5 -28.45 -20.16 19.73
CA SER A 5 -29.79 -19.67 20.07
C SER A 5 -30.22 -20.21 21.43
N TRP A 6 -30.80 -19.38 22.30
CA TRP A 6 -31.71 -19.82 23.37
C TRP A 6 -32.83 -18.79 23.56
N LEU A 7 -34.01 -19.18 23.08
CA LEU A 7 -35.31 -18.70 23.55
C LEU A 7 -35.67 -19.48 24.83
N LEU A 8 -36.44 -18.87 25.74
CA LEU A 8 -37.56 -19.45 26.52
C LEU A 8 -37.92 -18.44 27.64
N LEU A 9 -39.05 -17.74 27.51
CA LEU A 9 -40.30 -17.93 28.28
C LEU A 9 -40.20 -17.65 29.79
N TYR A 10 -40.99 -16.72 30.33
CA TYR A 10 -42.20 -17.02 31.10
C TYR A 10 -42.81 -15.75 31.75
N ASN A 11 -44.10 -15.85 32.06
CA ASN A 11 -45.12 -14.84 32.28
C ASN A 11 -45.67 -14.93 33.73
N LYS A 12 -45.93 -13.80 34.40
CA LYS A 12 -47.08 -13.56 35.32
C LYS A 12 -46.94 -12.13 35.90
N ASN A 13 -47.74 -11.15 35.49
CA ASN A 13 -49.16 -10.89 35.80
C ASN A 13 -49.42 -10.53 37.29
N SER A 14 -49.71 -9.26 37.56
CA SER A 14 -50.70 -8.85 38.57
C SER A 14 -51.13 -7.39 38.41
N TYR A 15 -52.32 -7.16 37.83
CA TYR A 15 -53.58 -6.77 38.50
C TYR A 15 -53.63 -5.27 38.92
N GLN A 16 -54.31 -4.41 38.15
CA GLN A 16 -55.75 -4.02 38.26
C GLN A 16 -55.99 -2.94 39.34
N LYS A 17 -56.44 -1.74 38.99
CA LYS A 17 -57.85 -1.26 38.88
C LYS A 17 -57.75 0.28 38.77
N THR A 18 -58.60 1.10 38.18
CA THR A 18 -59.98 1.06 37.63
C THR A 18 -60.23 2.48 37.09
N GLY A 19 -61.03 2.64 36.03
CA GLY A 19 -61.52 3.99 35.69
C GLY A 19 -62.07 4.11 34.28
N LYS A 20 -63.32 3.69 34.10
CA LYS A 20 -64.12 3.70 32.86
C LYS A 20 -64.12 5.04 32.12
N ALA A 21 -64.18 5.02 30.79
CA ALA A 21 -65.33 5.54 30.03
C ALA A 21 -65.18 5.26 28.52
N PHE A 22 -66.28 4.80 27.94
CA PHE A 22 -66.56 4.61 26.52
C PHE A 22 -66.24 5.86 25.67
N SER A 23 -65.80 5.69 24.43
CA SER A 23 -66.67 5.80 23.24
C SER A 23 -65.85 5.68 21.93
N CYS A 24 -66.57 5.31 20.88
CA CYS A 24 -66.19 4.98 19.50
C CYS A 24 -65.42 6.14 18.79
N HIS A 25 -64.81 6.03 17.59
CA HIS A 25 -65.14 5.30 16.38
C HIS A 25 -64.04 5.59 15.30
N VAL A 26 -64.12 4.86 14.19
CA VAL A 26 -63.59 5.14 12.82
C VAL A 26 -62.13 4.79 12.48
N SER A 27 -62.08 3.83 11.55
CA SER A 27 -61.02 3.38 10.64
C SER A 27 -60.34 4.51 9.85
N GLY A 28 -59.02 4.42 9.64
CA GLY A 28 -58.35 5.23 8.62
C GLY A 28 -56.83 5.07 8.52
N SER A 29 -56.38 4.72 7.31
CA SER A 29 -55.07 5.01 6.70
C SER A 29 -53.92 3.98 6.78
N ALA A 30 -53.98 2.96 5.91
CA ALA A 30 -52.81 2.19 5.45
C ALA A 30 -51.88 2.98 4.49
N GLY A 31 -52.08 4.30 4.33
CA GLY A 31 -51.28 5.17 3.45
C GLY A 31 -50.17 5.96 4.15
N PHE A 32 -50.16 6.02 5.49
CA PHE A 32 -49.19 6.81 6.25
C PHE A 32 -47.80 6.15 6.40
N ASN A 33 -47.74 4.81 6.27
CA ASN A 33 -46.50 4.05 6.50
C ASN A 33 -45.56 4.02 5.28
N LEU A 34 -46.07 4.17 4.06
CA LEU A 34 -45.25 4.12 2.84
C LEU A 34 -44.53 5.46 2.58
N LEU A 35 -45.21 6.58 2.76
CA LEU A 35 -44.63 7.91 2.61
C LEU A 35 -43.57 8.19 3.69
N THR A 36 -43.81 7.77 4.93
CA THR A 36 -42.83 7.87 6.02
C THR A 36 -41.65 6.93 5.83
N TYR A 37 -41.86 5.73 5.28
CA TYR A 37 -40.79 4.81 4.89
C TYR A 37 -39.92 5.39 3.77
N MET A 38 -40.54 5.87 2.69
CA MET A 38 -39.84 6.51 1.58
C MET A 38 -39.05 7.73 2.06
N MET A 39 -39.64 8.64 2.85
CA MET A 39 -38.92 9.79 3.41
C MET A 39 -37.78 9.38 4.35
N ARG A 40 -37.91 8.29 5.12
CA ARG A 40 -36.82 7.73 5.95
C ARG A 40 -35.70 7.15 5.10
N HIS A 41 -36.01 6.51 3.97
CA HIS A 41 -35.00 6.00 3.03
C HIS A 41 -34.28 7.12 2.28
N TYR A 42 -34.99 8.16 1.83
CA TYR A 42 -34.38 9.35 1.24
C TYR A 42 -33.52 10.10 2.26
N PHE A 43 -33.98 10.25 3.51
CA PHE A 43 -33.18 10.85 4.58
C PHE A 43 -31.91 10.04 4.90
N SER A 44 -32.02 8.71 4.97
CA SER A 44 -30.87 7.83 5.16
C SER A 44 -29.89 7.88 3.98
N LEU A 45 -30.39 7.92 2.74
CA LEU A 45 -29.59 8.10 1.52
C LEU A 45 -28.90 9.47 1.49
N CYS A 46 -29.59 10.55 1.88
CA CYS A 46 -29.00 11.88 1.99
C CYS A 46 -27.91 11.91 3.06
N ILE A 47 -28.11 11.27 4.22
CA ILE A 47 -27.08 11.14 5.25
C ILE A 47 -25.88 10.35 4.72
N LEU A 48 -26.10 9.23 4.03
CA LEU A 48 -25.02 8.43 3.43
C LEU A 48 -24.22 9.24 2.41
N ILE A 49 -24.90 9.97 1.52
CA ILE A 49 -24.27 10.84 0.52
C ILE A 49 -23.48 11.98 1.20
N LEU A 50 -24.06 12.63 2.22
CA LEU A 50 -23.37 13.66 2.99
C LEU A 50 -22.10 13.09 3.64
N THR A 51 -22.21 11.92 4.26
CA THR A 51 -21.10 11.24 4.94
C THR A 51 -19.96 10.99 3.96
N VAL A 52 -20.24 10.47 2.76
CA VAL A 52 -19.23 10.26 1.71
C VAL A 52 -18.60 11.57 1.22
N LEU A 53 -19.38 12.65 1.12
CA LEU A 53 -18.89 13.97 0.69
C LEU A 53 -18.03 14.69 1.76
N PHE A 54 -18.23 14.39 3.04
CA PHE A 54 -17.52 15.04 4.15
C PHE A 54 -16.32 14.26 4.69
N PHE A 55 -16.03 13.06 4.16
CA PHE A 55 -14.80 12.31 4.46
C PHE A 55 -13.80 12.21 3.28
N PRO A 56 -13.44 13.28 2.54
CA PRO A 56 -12.23 13.23 1.75
C PRO A 56 -11.03 13.22 2.72
N SER A 57 -10.50 12.02 2.99
CA SER A 57 -9.24 11.88 3.72
C SER A 57 -8.15 12.58 2.92
N CYS A 58 -7.69 13.72 3.41
CA CYS A 58 -6.52 14.39 2.89
C CYS A 58 -5.29 13.63 3.40
N ALA A 59 -4.92 12.55 2.71
CA ALA A 59 -3.64 11.90 2.92
C ALA A 59 -2.55 12.89 2.46
N GLY A 60 -1.90 13.55 3.42
CA GLY A 60 -0.79 14.44 3.14
C GLY A 60 0.45 13.64 2.75
N TYR A 61 0.74 13.54 1.46
CA TYR A 61 1.97 12.93 0.93
C TYR A 61 3.20 13.85 1.08
N LYS A 62 3.38 14.46 2.26
CA LYS A 62 4.57 15.26 2.53
C LYS A 62 5.69 14.33 2.96
N VAL A 63 6.78 14.34 2.21
CA VAL A 63 8.00 13.61 2.56
C VAL A 63 8.60 14.28 3.81
N TYR A 64 8.96 13.47 4.80
CA TYR A 64 9.57 13.95 6.03
C TYR A 64 11.09 14.03 5.86
N TYR A 65 11.59 15.26 5.80
CA TYR A 65 13.03 15.55 5.87
C TYR A 65 13.37 16.04 7.27
N SER A 66 14.58 15.76 7.74
CA SER A 66 15.11 16.46 8.91
C SER A 66 15.26 17.95 8.59
N ASN A 67 15.32 18.81 9.62
CA ASN A 67 15.46 20.25 9.40
C ASN A 67 16.74 20.60 8.63
N GLU A 68 17.80 19.80 8.83
CA GLU A 68 19.08 19.93 8.15
C GLU A 68 18.95 19.57 6.66
N ALA A 69 18.20 18.50 6.34
CA ALA A 69 18.00 18.05 4.97
C ALA A 69 16.87 18.80 4.23
N ALA A 70 16.08 19.64 4.91
CA ALA A 70 14.90 20.28 4.33
C ALA A 70 15.19 21.11 3.08
N ARG A 71 16.43 21.59 2.91
CA ARG A 71 16.88 22.44 1.81
C ARG A 71 17.79 21.75 0.81
N TRP A 72 17.91 20.42 0.82
CA TRP A 72 18.84 19.68 -0.04
C TRP A 72 18.78 20.05 -1.53
N LYS A 73 17.60 20.42 -2.05
CA LYS A 73 17.43 20.86 -3.46
C LYS A 73 18.05 22.22 -3.76
N ALA A 74 18.14 23.09 -2.76
CA ALA A 74 18.72 24.43 -2.88
C ALA A 74 20.18 24.46 -2.44
N ASP A 75 20.63 23.44 -1.72
CA ASP A 75 22.00 23.27 -1.23
C ASP A 75 22.81 22.39 -2.19
N VAL A 76 22.88 22.84 -3.45
CA VAL A 76 23.68 22.18 -4.49
C VAL A 76 25.01 22.91 -4.66
N PRO A 77 26.11 22.19 -4.97
CA PRO A 77 27.38 22.81 -5.32
C PRO A 77 27.22 23.85 -6.45
N PRO A 78 28.06 24.90 -6.48
CA PRO A 78 28.00 25.92 -7.53
C PRO A 78 28.29 25.31 -8.91
N ASP A 79 27.77 25.91 -9.98
CA ASP A 79 27.93 25.42 -11.36
C ASP A 79 29.40 25.36 -11.83
N SER A 80 30.30 26.11 -11.17
CA SER A 80 31.74 26.06 -11.41
C SER A 80 32.45 24.86 -10.76
N SER A 81 31.72 24.04 -10.00
CA SER A 81 32.26 22.83 -9.38
C SER A 81 32.50 21.75 -10.44
N ASN A 82 33.67 21.12 -10.38
CA ASN A 82 33.99 19.98 -11.21
C ASN A 82 33.61 18.69 -10.50
N LEU A 83 33.05 17.73 -11.23
CA LEU A 83 32.78 16.39 -10.73
C LEU A 83 34.12 15.72 -10.37
N ALA A 84 34.30 15.40 -9.10
CA ALA A 84 35.54 14.78 -8.62
C ALA A 84 35.50 13.25 -8.70
N TYR A 85 34.35 12.65 -8.38
CA TYR A 85 34.18 11.20 -8.34
C TYR A 85 32.70 10.80 -8.39
N SER A 86 32.38 9.71 -9.06
CA SER A 86 31.01 9.15 -9.12
C SER A 86 30.92 7.83 -8.36
N VAL A 87 29.91 7.69 -7.50
CA VAL A 87 29.63 6.43 -6.80
C VAL A 87 28.27 5.92 -7.21
N TYR A 88 28.22 4.74 -7.80
CA TYR A 88 27.00 4.02 -8.15
C TYR A 88 26.72 2.97 -7.09
N LEU A 89 25.51 2.95 -6.55
CA LEU A 89 25.11 2.01 -5.51
C LEU A 89 24.02 1.09 -6.07
N ILE A 90 24.21 -0.22 -5.94
CA ILE A 90 23.24 -1.21 -6.39
C ILE A 90 23.10 -2.34 -5.37
N GLY A 91 21.90 -2.86 -5.17
CA GLY A 91 21.62 -4.00 -4.29
C GLY A 91 20.32 -4.68 -4.72
N ASP A 92 19.97 -5.80 -4.08
CA ASP A 92 18.80 -6.62 -4.43
C ASP A 92 18.78 -6.97 -5.93
N VAL A 93 19.87 -7.61 -6.36
CA VAL A 93 20.09 -8.05 -7.75
C VAL A 93 20.31 -9.55 -7.82
N GLY A 94 19.78 -10.30 -6.85
CA GLY A 94 20.08 -11.71 -6.63
C GLY A 94 19.42 -12.70 -7.60
N ALA A 95 18.48 -12.24 -8.42
CA ALA A 95 17.81 -13.05 -9.44
C ALA A 95 17.38 -12.19 -10.65
N PRO A 96 18.31 -11.54 -11.37
CA PRO A 96 17.97 -10.61 -12.42
C PRO A 96 17.48 -11.34 -13.67
N ASN A 97 16.54 -10.73 -14.40
CA ASN A 97 16.24 -11.15 -15.77
C ASN A 97 17.45 -10.85 -16.67
N ARG A 98 17.82 -11.81 -17.53
CA ARG A 98 18.93 -11.65 -18.50
C ARG A 98 18.43 -11.13 -19.84
N ASP A 99 17.26 -11.58 -20.29
CA ASP A 99 16.64 -11.16 -21.54
C ASP A 99 15.10 -11.11 -21.41
N PRO A 100 14.49 -9.91 -21.38
CA PRO A 100 15.16 -8.61 -21.36
C PRO A 100 15.98 -8.41 -20.08
N LEU A 101 17.08 -7.66 -20.16
CA LEU A 101 17.90 -7.32 -19.00
C LEU A 101 17.06 -6.56 -17.96
N GLU A 102 17.20 -6.93 -16.69
CA GLU A 102 16.50 -6.30 -15.58
C GLU A 102 16.63 -4.76 -15.64
N PRO A 103 15.55 -3.98 -15.47
CA PRO A 103 15.58 -2.54 -15.66
C PRO A 103 16.63 -1.80 -14.81
N SER A 104 16.87 -2.25 -13.58
CA SER A 104 17.92 -1.68 -12.70
C SER A 104 19.32 -1.93 -13.24
N LEU A 105 19.61 -3.16 -13.70
CA LEU A 105 20.88 -3.51 -14.35
C LEU A 105 21.05 -2.80 -15.69
N LYS A 106 19.98 -2.63 -16.47
CA LYS A 106 20.00 -1.87 -17.71
C LYS A 106 20.30 -0.40 -17.48
N LEU A 107 19.72 0.20 -16.43
CA LEU A 107 20.05 1.57 -16.04
C LEU A 107 21.53 1.67 -15.63
N LEU A 108 22.01 0.76 -14.78
CA LEU A 108 23.42 0.74 -14.39
C LEU A 108 24.33 0.61 -15.62
N GLN A 109 24.01 -0.29 -16.56
CA GLN A 109 24.74 -0.44 -17.81
C GLN A 109 24.84 0.88 -18.59
N SER A 110 23.74 1.61 -18.73
CA SER A 110 23.74 2.91 -19.42
C SER A 110 24.62 3.95 -18.71
N GLN A 111 24.74 3.88 -17.38
CA GLN A 111 25.64 4.73 -16.62
C GLN A 111 27.10 4.32 -16.83
N MET A 112 27.41 3.01 -16.87
CA MET A 112 28.76 2.50 -17.13
C MET A 112 29.29 2.87 -18.52
N GLN A 113 28.40 3.10 -19.50
CA GLN A 113 28.79 3.55 -20.83
C GLN A 113 29.29 5.00 -20.88
N VAL A 114 28.90 5.83 -19.92
CA VAL A 114 29.25 7.26 -19.87
C VAL A 114 30.13 7.61 -18.66
N ALA A 115 30.31 6.67 -17.74
CA ALA A 115 31.16 6.83 -16.57
C ALA A 115 32.63 6.97 -16.98
N ASP A 116 33.35 7.86 -16.30
CA ASP A 116 34.79 8.01 -16.45
C ASP A 116 35.55 7.09 -15.47
N GLU A 117 36.88 7.15 -15.53
CA GLU A 117 37.77 6.39 -14.64
C GLU A 117 37.68 6.81 -13.16
N ASN A 118 37.12 7.99 -12.87
CA ASN A 118 36.91 8.50 -11.52
C ASN A 118 35.53 8.06 -11.01
N SER A 119 35.27 6.77 -11.10
CA SER A 119 34.01 6.20 -10.63
C SER A 119 34.18 4.82 -9.98
N ALA A 120 33.22 4.47 -9.12
CA ALA A 120 33.09 3.13 -8.56
C ALA A 120 31.63 2.72 -8.49
N THR A 121 31.39 1.42 -8.70
CA THR A 121 30.13 0.78 -8.39
C THR A 121 30.27 -0.09 -7.15
N ILE A 122 29.39 0.12 -6.17
CA ILE A 122 29.35 -0.60 -4.89
C ILE A 122 28.10 -1.45 -4.86
N PHE A 123 28.29 -2.76 -4.67
CA PHE A 123 27.20 -3.70 -4.42
C PHE A 123 26.86 -3.72 -2.92
N LEU A 124 25.64 -3.34 -2.58
CA LEU A 124 25.15 -3.18 -1.21
C LEU A 124 24.74 -4.51 -0.56
N GLY A 125 24.73 -5.60 -1.31
CA GLY A 125 24.33 -6.93 -0.84
C GLY A 125 23.23 -7.53 -1.70
N ASP A 126 22.78 -8.72 -1.31
CA ASP A 126 21.70 -9.43 -1.99
C ASP A 126 21.98 -9.72 -3.48
N ASN A 127 23.24 -10.05 -3.78
CA ASN A 127 23.70 -10.36 -5.15
C ASN A 127 23.40 -11.80 -5.59
N ILE A 128 23.14 -12.72 -4.64
CA ILE A 128 22.62 -14.07 -4.88
C ILE A 128 21.70 -14.45 -3.71
N TYR A 129 20.51 -14.96 -4.04
CA TYR A 129 19.56 -15.51 -3.08
C TYR A 129 19.47 -17.04 -3.09
N SER A 130 19.16 -17.71 -1.98
CA SER A 130 19.07 -17.18 -0.59
C SER A 130 20.31 -17.52 0.25
N TYR A 131 21.13 -18.48 -0.19
CA TYR A 131 22.23 -19.05 0.60
C TYR A 131 23.61 -18.66 0.06
N GLY A 132 23.67 -17.68 -0.84
CA GLY A 132 24.87 -17.32 -1.58
C GLY A 132 25.19 -18.30 -2.71
N LEU A 133 26.45 -18.28 -3.16
CA LEU A 133 26.93 -19.15 -4.24
C LEU A 133 27.01 -20.60 -3.77
N THR A 134 26.13 -21.46 -4.28
CA THR A 134 26.06 -22.89 -3.90
C THR A 134 27.38 -23.60 -4.17
N GLU A 135 27.78 -24.66 -3.45
CA GLU A 135 29.04 -25.41 -3.66
C GLU A 135 29.31 -25.88 -5.12
N PRO A 136 30.58 -26.05 -5.54
CA PRO A 136 30.90 -26.57 -6.87
C PRO A 136 30.27 -27.94 -7.13
N GLY A 137 29.70 -28.14 -8.32
CA GLY A 137 29.06 -29.41 -8.73
C GLY A 137 27.62 -29.60 -8.21
N SER A 138 27.11 -28.69 -7.38
CA SER A 138 25.70 -28.67 -6.99
C SER A 138 24.78 -28.28 -8.15
N ILE A 139 23.50 -28.67 -8.08
CA ILE A 139 22.49 -28.35 -9.11
C ILE A 139 22.32 -26.82 -9.25
N GLY A 140 22.40 -26.07 -8.15
CA GLY A 140 22.20 -24.61 -8.13
C GLY A 140 23.40 -23.78 -8.60
N ARG A 141 24.62 -24.35 -8.56
CA ARG A 141 25.88 -23.65 -8.89
C ARG A 141 25.82 -22.91 -10.22
N LYS A 142 25.36 -23.58 -11.27
CA LYS A 142 25.30 -23.00 -12.62
C LYS A 142 24.41 -21.75 -12.66
N THR A 143 23.23 -21.83 -12.04
CA THR A 143 22.28 -20.70 -12.00
C THR A 143 22.83 -19.54 -11.17
N ASP A 144 23.50 -19.81 -10.05
CA ASP A 144 24.12 -18.76 -9.22
C ASP A 144 25.25 -18.04 -9.97
N GLU A 145 26.07 -18.79 -10.70
CA GLU A 145 27.11 -18.21 -11.56
C GLU A 145 26.50 -17.39 -12.70
N GLU A 146 25.44 -17.86 -13.34
CA GLU A 146 24.72 -17.10 -14.36
C GLU A 146 24.17 -15.77 -13.81
N ARG A 147 23.66 -15.77 -12.57
CA ARG A 147 23.18 -14.56 -11.89
C ARG A 147 24.29 -13.57 -11.57
N ILE A 148 25.41 -14.03 -11.02
CA ILE A 148 26.60 -13.17 -10.81
C ILE A 148 27.11 -12.64 -12.15
N ASN A 149 27.27 -13.52 -13.14
CA ASN A 149 27.83 -13.13 -14.43
C ASN A 149 26.94 -12.10 -15.13
N THR A 150 25.61 -12.23 -15.03
CA THR A 150 24.69 -11.22 -15.57
C THR A 150 24.92 -9.83 -14.96
N GLN A 151 25.33 -9.74 -13.69
CA GLN A 151 25.70 -8.48 -13.05
C GLN A 151 27.11 -8.00 -13.43
N LEU A 152 28.09 -8.92 -13.51
CA LEU A 152 29.49 -8.58 -13.82
C LEU A 152 29.71 -8.26 -15.31
N ASP A 153 28.91 -8.84 -16.20
CA ASP A 153 28.97 -8.60 -17.65
C ASP A 153 28.69 -7.13 -17.99
N LEU A 154 28.06 -6.38 -17.10
CA LEU A 154 27.84 -4.93 -17.25
C LEU A 154 29.14 -4.11 -17.31
N PHE A 155 30.26 -4.66 -16.83
CA PHE A 155 31.55 -3.97 -16.71
C PHE A 155 32.60 -4.46 -17.72
N LYS A 156 32.28 -5.45 -18.55
CA LYS A 156 33.24 -6.13 -19.45
C LYS A 156 33.44 -5.42 -20.81
N ASN A 157 33.37 -4.09 -20.83
CA ASN A 157 33.69 -3.32 -22.05
C ASN A 157 35.15 -3.52 -22.47
#